data_AF-A0A242K3Z6-F1
#
_entry.id   AF-A0A242K3Z6-F1
#
_cell.length_a   1.000
_cell.length_b   1.000
_cell.length_c   1.000
_cell.angle_alpha   90.00
_cell.angle_beta   90.00
_cell.angle_gamma   90.00
#
_symmetry.space_group_name_H-M   'P 1'
#
loop_
_entity.id
_entity.type
_entity.pdbx_description
1 polymer ?
#
loop_
_entity_poly.entity_id
_entity_poly.type
_entity_poly.pdbx_seq_one_letter_code
_entity_poly.pdbx_strand_id
1 'polypeptide(L)' 'MSKKGFELNRGGVAELMKSEAMQKVLSDKATGIRNRCGDGYEQDVYVGQNRANAMISAETYRAKRDNMKNNTILKAVR' A
#
# COMPACT_ATOMS: atom_id res chain seq x y z
N MET A 1 33.44 24.42 12.18
CA MET A 1 32.44 23.96 11.21
C MET A 1 31.09 23.91 11.89
N SER A 2 30.29 24.99 11.79
CA SER A 2 28.94 25.00 12.38
C SER A 2 28.10 23.97 11.64
N LYS A 3 27.63 22.92 12.32
CA LYS A 3 26.59 22.03 11.80
C LYS A 3 25.32 22.88 11.69
N LYS A 4 25.13 23.55 10.56
CA LYS A 4 23.79 24.02 10.16
C LYS A 4 22.98 22.75 9.92
N GLY A 5 22.42 22.21 11.00
CA GLY A 5 21.65 20.99 10.99
C GLY A 5 20.41 21.22 10.15
N PHE A 6 20.28 20.50 9.05
CA PHE A 6 19.02 20.42 8.34
C PHE A 6 18.03 19.68 9.25
N GLU A 7 17.03 20.39 9.76
CA GLU A 7 15.95 19.79 10.53
C GLU A 7 14.77 19.50 9.62
N LEU A 8 14.35 18.24 9.60
CA LEU A 8 13.25 17.78 8.77
C LEU A 8 11.92 18.29 9.33
N ASN A 9 11.13 18.98 8.49
CA ASN A 9 9.75 19.33 8.84
C ASN A 9 8.89 18.06 8.91
N ARG A 10 8.79 17.47 10.10
CA ARG A 10 8.04 16.23 10.33
C ARG A 10 6.55 16.38 10.01
N GLY A 11 5.97 17.55 10.26
CA GLY A 11 4.57 17.85 9.93
C GLY A 11 4.33 17.81 8.43
N GLY A 12 5.17 18.53 7.67
CA GLY A 12 5.09 18.54 6.20
C GLY A 12 5.35 17.17 5.57
N VAL A 13 6.23 16.36 6.16
CA VAL A 13 6.43 14.96 5.72
C VAL A 13 5.18 14.12 5.98
N ALA A 14 4.54 14.25 7.14
CA ALA A 14 3.30 13.53 7.44
C ALA A 14 2.15 13.96 6.50
N GLU A 15 2.06 15.24 6.15
CA GLU A 15 1.11 15.74 5.14
C GLU A 15 1.38 15.14 3.76
N LEU A 16 2.64 15.14 3.32
CA LEU A 16 3.05 14.52 2.07
C LEU A 16 2.70 13.02 2.04
N MET A 17 2.94 12.30 3.12
CA MET A 17 2.62 10.87 3.25
C MET A 17 1.12 10.56 3.26
N LYS A 18 0.27 11.55 3.53
CA LYS A 18 -1.21 11.45 3.48
C LYS A 18 -1.80 12.02 2.19
N SER A 19 -1.00 12.74 1.41
CA SER A 19 -1.45 13.44 0.20
C SER A 19 -2.12 12.49 -0.81
N GLU A 20 -3.00 13.05 -1.64
CA GLU A 20 -3.63 12.32 -2.74
C GLU A 20 -2.60 11.76 -3.73
N ALA A 21 -1.48 12.47 -3.93
CA ALA A 21 -0.38 11.99 -4.76
C ALA A 21 0.21 10.68 -4.20
N MET A 22 0.40 10.60 -2.88
CA MET A 22 0.88 9.37 -2.24
C MET A 22 -0.15 8.25 -2.32
N GLN A 23 -1.43 8.56 -2.12
CA GLN A 23 -2.53 7.60 -2.27
C GLN A 23 -2.59 7.03 -3.69
N LYS A 24 -2.39 7.87 -4.72
CA LYS A 24 -2.34 7.43 -6.11
C LYS A 24 -1.19 6.46 -6.36
N VAL A 25 0.02 6.79 -5.89
CA VAL A 25 1.18 5.90 -6.00
C VAL A 25 0.91 4.55 -5.33
N LEU A 26 0.30 4.55 -4.13
CA LEU A 26 -0.06 3.33 -3.42
C LEU A 26 -1.13 2.52 -4.17
N SER A 27 -2.13 3.19 -4.74
CA SER A 27 -3.18 2.57 -5.55
C SER A 27 -2.62 1.92 -6.81
N ASP A 28 -1.68 2.57 -7.50
CA ASP A 28 -1.02 2.02 -8.69
C ASP A 28 -0.24 0.74 -8.33
N LYS A 29 0.50 0.77 -7.22
CA LYS A 29 1.21 -0.41 -6.70
C LYS A 29 0.24 -1.53 -6.31
N ALA A 30 -0.84 -1.20 -5.60
CA ALA A 30 -1.85 -2.17 -5.20
C ALA A 30 -2.54 -2.81 -6.39
N THR A 31 -2.87 -2.02 -7.42
CA THR A 31 -3.43 -2.48 -8.69
C THR A 31 -2.50 -3.47 -9.38
N GLY A 32 -1.20 -3.17 -9.42
CA GLY A 32 -0.19 -4.09 -9.95
C GLY A 32 -0.17 -5.43 -9.20
N ILE A 33 -0.29 -5.42 -7.87
CA ILE A 33 -0.30 -6.64 -7.07
C ILE A 33 -1.61 -7.42 -7.27
N ARG A 34 -2.76 -6.74 -7.19
CA ARG A 34 -4.10 -7.34 -7.39
C ARG A 34 -4.19 -8.04 -8.74
N ASN A 35 -3.72 -7.38 -9.81
CA ASN A 35 -3.73 -7.96 -11.15
C ASN A 35 -2.85 -9.22 -11.26
N ARG A 36 -1.78 -9.33 -10.46
CA ARG A 36 -0.97 -10.57 -10.37
C ARG A 36 -1.66 -11.69 -9.59
N CYS A 37 -2.47 -11.34 -8.58
CA CYS A 37 -3.23 -12.32 -7.80
C CYS A 37 -4.40 -12.92 -8.61
N GLY A 38 -5.00 -12.13 -9.50
CA GLY A 38 -6.10 -12.56 -10.36
C GLY A 38 -7.48 -12.32 -9.75
N ASP A 39 -8.49 -13.05 -10.23
CA ASP A 39 -9.89 -12.82 -9.91
C ASP A 39 -10.23 -13.10 -8.45
N GLY A 40 -11.10 -12.25 -7.88
CA GLY A 40 -11.63 -12.39 -6.53
C GLY A 40 -10.72 -11.82 -5.43
N TYR A 41 -9.65 -11.12 -5.82
CA TYR A 41 -8.86 -10.25 -4.96
C TYR A 41 -9.26 -8.79 -5.16
N GLU A 42 -9.37 -8.06 -4.06
CA GLU A 42 -9.73 -6.64 -4.04
C GLU A 42 -8.60 -5.79 -3.47
N GLN A 43 -8.71 -4.48 -3.65
CA GLN A 43 -7.79 -3.53 -3.05
C GLN A 43 -8.56 -2.35 -2.45
N ASP A 44 -7.99 -1.76 -1.41
CA ASP A 44 -8.50 -0.56 -0.77
C ASP A 44 -7.35 0.36 -0.36
N VAL A 45 -7.62 1.66 -0.25
CA VAL A 45 -6.65 2.67 0.21
C VAL A 45 -7.23 3.40 1.41
N TYR A 46 -6.47 3.41 2.50
CA TYR A 46 -6.87 4.04 3.75
C TYR A 46 -5.82 5.05 4.21
N VAL A 47 -6.28 6.25 4.58
CA VAL A 47 -5.42 7.28 5.16
C VAL A 47 -5.48 7.19 6.69
N GLY A 48 -4.41 6.68 7.28
CA GLY A 48 -4.26 6.64 8.73
C GLY A 48 -3.72 7.95 9.31
N GLN A 49 -3.47 7.96 10.62
CA GLN A 49 -3.03 9.15 11.36
C GLN A 49 -1.77 9.82 10.76
N ASN A 50 -0.81 9.01 10.31
CA ASN A 50 0.52 9.48 9.88
C ASN A 50 0.82 9.25 8.39
N ARG A 51 0.08 8.35 7.72
CA ARG A 51 0.38 7.93 6.34
C ARG A 51 -0.84 7.27 5.67
N ALA A 52 -0.87 7.31 4.35
CA ALA A 52 -1.72 6.45 3.56
C ALA A 52 -1.15 5.02 3.49
N ASN A 53 -2.04 4.02 3.46
CA ASN A 53 -1.73 2.62 3.24
C ASN A 53 -2.65 2.08 2.14
N ALA A 54 -2.17 1.14 1.35
CA ALA A 54 -3.02 0.33 0.47
C ALA A 54 -3.05 -1.12 0.97
N MET A 55 -4.23 -1.72 0.94
CA MET A 55 -4.49 -3.09 1.35
C MET A 55 -4.95 -3.90 0.15
N ILE A 56 -4.55 -5.17 0.10
CA ILE A 56 -5.09 -6.16 -0.84
C ILE A 56 -5.66 -7.30 -0.02
N SER A 57 -6.89 -7.69 -0.32
CA SER A 57 -7.61 -8.76 0.36
C SER A 57 -8.09 -9.80 -0.64
N ALA A 58 -8.21 -11.05 -0.17
CA ALA A 58 -8.92 -12.08 -0.91
C ALA A 58 -10.38 -12.04 -0.46
N GLU A 59 -11.30 -11.69 -1.36
CA GLU A 59 -12.71 -11.49 -0.99
C GLU A 59 -13.54 -12.76 -1.22
N THR A 60 -13.36 -13.37 -2.39
CA THR A 60 -14.08 -14.59 -2.75
C THR A 60 -13.56 -15.82 -2.02
N TYR A 61 -14.43 -16.82 -1.80
CA TYR A 61 -14.02 -18.10 -1.23
C TYR A 61 -12.88 -18.77 -2.02
N ARG A 62 -12.91 -18.67 -3.35
CA ARG A 62 -11.88 -19.20 -4.24
C ARG A 62 -10.53 -18.50 -4.01
N ALA A 63 -10.52 -17.17 -3.97
CA ALA A 63 -9.32 -16.38 -3.70
C ALA A 63 -8.77 -16.64 -2.29
N LYS A 64 -9.64 -16.76 -1.28
CA LYS A 64 -9.21 -17.09 0.11
C LYS A 64 -8.51 -18.45 0.16
N ARG A 65 -9.08 -19.47 -0.49
CA ARG A 65 -8.50 -20.81 -0.57
C ARG A 65 -7.18 -20.82 -1.37
N ASP A 66 -7.12 -20.08 -2.48
CA ASP A 66 -5.91 -19.93 -3.28
C ASP A 66 -4.79 -19.27 -2.46
N ASN A 67 -5.06 -18.09 -1.86
CA ASN A 67 -4.09 -17.37 -1.06
C ASN A 67 -3.54 -18.22 0.10
N MET A 68 -4.42 -18.96 0.79
CA MET A 68 -4.01 -19.83 1.91
C MET A 68 -3.11 -20.99 1.48
N LYS A 69 -3.33 -21.54 0.27
CA LYS A 69 -2.53 -22.66 -0.25
C LYS A 69 -1.21 -22.19 -0.88
N ASN A 70 -1.26 -21.06 -1.58
CA ASN A 70 -0.19 -20.66 -2.49
C ASN A 70 0.60 -19.45 -1.99
N ASN A 71 0.16 -18.78 -0.92
CA ASN A 71 0.67 -17.50 -0.45
C ASN A 71 0.67 -16.44 -1.55
N THR A 72 -0.42 -16.39 -2.31
CA THR A 72 -0.54 -15.62 -3.56
C THR A 72 -0.26 -14.14 -3.35
N ILE A 73 -0.90 -13.49 -2.36
CA ILE A 73 -0.65 -12.06 -2.08
C ILE A 73 0.81 -11.83 -1.72
N LEU A 74 1.38 -12.63 -0.80
CA LEU A 74 2.76 -12.49 -0.36
C LEU A 74 3.75 -12.61 -1.52
N LYS A 75 3.55 -13.59 -2.41
CA LYS A 75 4.41 -13.80 -3.59
C LYS A 75 4.20 -12.77 -4.69
N ALA A 76 3.04 -12.13 -4.71
CA ALA A 76 2.72 -11.07 -5.65
C ALA A 76 3.33 -9.72 -5.25
N VAL A 77 3.81 -9.53 -4.01
CA VAL A 77 4.60 -8.35 -3.62
C VAL A 77 6.03 -8.51 -4.16
N ARG A 78 6.34 -7.81 -5.26
CA ARG A 78 7.65 -7.76 -5.91
C ARG A 78 7.86 -6.37 -6.52
#